data_AF-A0A5C7Q830-F1
#
_entry.id   AF-A0A5C7Q830-F1
#
_cell.length_a   1.000
_cell.length_b   1.000
_cell.length_c   1.000
_cell.angle_alpha   90.00
_cell.angle_beta   90.00
_cell.angle_gamma   90.00
#
_symmetry.space_group_name_H-M   'P 1'
#
loop_
_entity.id
_entity.type
_entity.pdbx_description
1 polymer ?
#
loop_
_entity_poly.entity_id
_entity_poly.type
_entity_poly.pdbx_seq_one_letter_code
_entity_poly.pdbx_strand_id
1 'polypeptide(L)'
;MMRIKRPGKEEPKRVTQAELGRLFGVSRKTISEWAAKRSFPSEQDGGYSAFEVFYWYTVEHIRSLVPREVGDLSETDPLLATGDGSPALERYREERAKLAALDRKTRERELIVLGTIREYLGRFSANIRSAGRALQKAFGTEASRILEDALTDSEREISQVCGDRDLYSNS
;
A
#
# COMPACT_ATOMS: atom_id res chain seq x y z
N MET A 1 -32.09 2.27 -14.87
CA MET A 1 -30.77 1.93 -15.44
C MET A 1 -30.03 3.23 -15.75
N MET A 2 -29.23 3.72 -14.80
CA MET A 2 -28.67 5.08 -14.82
C MET A 2 -27.37 5.07 -15.64
N ARG A 3 -27.40 5.65 -16.84
CA ARG A 3 -26.20 5.82 -17.67
C ARG A 3 -25.36 6.95 -17.08
N ILE A 4 -24.26 6.61 -16.41
CA ILE A 4 -23.24 7.58 -15.99
C ILE A 4 -22.58 8.12 -17.26
N LYS A 5 -22.90 9.38 -17.62
CA LYS A 5 -22.22 10.13 -18.68
C LYS A 5 -20.76 10.32 -18.25
N ARG A 6 -19.81 9.86 -19.07
CA ARG A 6 -18.40 10.24 -18.92
C ARG A 6 -18.31 11.77 -19.06
N PRO A 7 -17.74 12.51 -18.09
CA PRO A 7 -17.49 13.93 -18.25
C PRO A 7 -16.57 14.17 -19.45
N GLY A 8 -16.79 15.28 -20.15
CA GLY A 8 -16.16 15.63 -21.42
C GLY A 8 -14.64 15.55 -21.39
N LYS A 9 -14.06 15.17 -22.54
CA LYS A 9 -12.62 15.19 -22.81
C LYS A 9 -12.07 16.62 -22.73
N GLU A 10 -11.78 17.11 -21.54
CA GLU A 10 -10.70 18.09 -21.40
C GLU A 10 -9.40 17.34 -21.66
N GLU A 11 -8.57 17.82 -22.59
CA GLU A 11 -7.25 17.22 -22.79
C GLU A 11 -6.50 17.27 -21.46
N PRO A 12 -5.99 16.14 -20.96
CA PRO A 12 -5.35 16.11 -19.65
C PRO A 12 -4.18 17.11 -19.66
N LYS A 13 -4.16 17.97 -18.64
CA LYS A 13 -3.10 18.98 -18.48
C LYS A 13 -1.74 18.29 -18.54
N ARG A 14 -1.00 18.55 -19.62
CA ARG A 14 0.33 17.99 -19.86
C ARG A 14 1.31 18.57 -18.85
N VAL A 15 2.12 17.71 -18.25
CA VAL A 15 3.15 18.11 -17.28
C VAL A 15 4.53 17.73 -17.80
N THR A 16 5.52 18.54 -17.42
CA THR A 16 6.93 18.33 -17.72
C THR A 16 7.58 17.35 -16.74
N GLN A 17 8.75 16.80 -17.06
CA GLN A 17 9.52 15.97 -16.11
C GLN A 17 9.84 16.69 -14.79
N ALA A 18 10.06 18.01 -14.85
CA ALA A 18 10.35 18.82 -13.66
C ALA A 18 9.10 18.94 -12.76
N GLU A 19 7.92 19.05 -13.35
CA GLU A 19 6.66 19.06 -12.63
C GLU A 19 6.30 17.68 -12.07
N LEU A 20 6.54 16.61 -12.83
CA LEU A 20 6.44 15.25 -12.32
C LEU A 20 7.39 15.03 -11.12
N GLY A 21 8.65 15.44 -11.23
CA GLY A 21 9.61 15.31 -10.13
C GLY A 21 9.11 16.01 -8.85
N ARG A 22 8.53 17.21 -8.99
CA ARG A 22 7.89 17.91 -7.85
C ARG A 22 6.67 17.17 -7.32
N LEU A 23 5.81 16.66 -8.20
CA LEU A 23 4.57 15.97 -7.82
C LEU A 23 4.82 14.65 -7.08
N PHE A 24 5.84 13.89 -7.52
CA PHE A 24 6.20 12.58 -6.94
C PHE A 24 7.32 12.68 -5.90
N GLY A 25 7.88 13.87 -5.65
CA GLY A 25 8.97 14.05 -4.68
C GLY A 25 10.28 13.38 -5.09
N VAL A 26 10.54 13.23 -6.40
CA VAL A 26 11.73 12.54 -6.93
C VAL A 26 12.56 13.45 -7.84
N SER A 27 13.82 13.11 -8.03
CA SER A 27 14.71 13.88 -8.90
C SER A 27 14.29 13.78 -10.38
N ARG A 28 14.61 14.81 -11.18
CA ARG A 28 14.39 14.77 -12.63
C ARG A 28 15.14 13.61 -13.31
N LYS A 29 16.30 13.23 -12.76
CA LYS A 29 17.07 12.05 -13.19
C LYS A 29 16.27 10.77 -13.00
N THR A 30 15.63 10.60 -11.85
CA THR A 30 14.75 9.45 -11.57
C THR A 30 13.58 9.37 -12.55
N ILE A 31 12.97 10.50 -12.90
CA ILE A 31 11.92 10.54 -13.94
C ILE A 31 12.48 10.14 -15.31
N SER A 32 13.70 10.58 -15.66
CA SER A 32 14.36 10.18 -16.91
C SER A 32 14.68 8.67 -16.96
N GLU A 33 15.09 8.09 -15.83
CA GLU A 33 15.30 6.65 -15.69
C GLU A 33 13.98 5.87 -15.84
N TRP A 34 12.87 6.41 -15.33
CA TRP A 34 11.55 5.82 -15.55
C TRP A 34 11.14 5.92 -17.02
N ALA A 35 11.36 7.07 -17.67
CA ALA A 35 11.04 7.26 -19.09
C ALA A 35 11.84 6.35 -20.04
N ALA A 36 12.98 5.81 -19.61
CA ALA A 36 13.74 4.81 -20.36
C ALA A 36 13.10 3.42 -20.32
N LYS A 37 12.15 3.16 -19.42
CA LYS A 37 11.43 1.88 -19.34
C LYS A 37 10.35 1.80 -20.42
N ARG A 38 10.29 0.67 -21.13
CA ARG A 38 9.28 0.42 -22.18
C ARG A 38 7.82 0.53 -21.70
N SER A 39 7.57 0.31 -20.42
CA SER A 39 6.23 0.37 -19.83
C SER A 39 5.83 1.78 -19.38
N PHE A 40 6.74 2.75 -19.41
CA PHE A 40 6.46 4.09 -18.92
C PHE A 40 5.53 4.84 -19.88
N PRO A 41 4.45 5.47 -19.38
CA PRO A 41 3.54 6.25 -20.22
C PRO A 41 4.20 7.58 -20.59
N SER A 42 5.00 7.55 -21.66
CA SER A 42 5.50 8.74 -22.34
C SER A 42 4.74 8.95 -23.65
N GLU A 43 4.32 10.18 -23.91
CA GLU A 43 3.81 10.57 -25.23
C GLU A 43 4.97 10.99 -26.14
N GLN A 44 4.79 10.84 -27.46
CA GLN A 44 5.82 11.10 -28.48
C GLN A 44 6.31 12.56 -28.48
N ASP A 45 5.53 13.49 -27.92
CA ASP A 45 5.83 14.94 -27.89
C ASP A 45 6.61 15.39 -26.64
N GLY A 46 7.03 14.46 -25.77
CA GLY A 46 7.80 14.78 -24.55
C GLY A 46 6.98 15.38 -23.39
N GLY A 47 5.65 15.46 -23.55
CA GLY A 47 4.70 15.73 -22.48
C GLY A 47 4.27 14.46 -21.75
N TYR A 48 3.87 14.59 -20.49
CA TYR A 48 3.37 13.48 -19.70
C TYR A 48 1.98 13.77 -19.14
N SER A 49 1.15 12.74 -19.09
CA SER A 49 -0.08 12.77 -18.30
C SER A 49 0.25 12.45 -16.84
N ALA A 50 0.04 13.40 -15.93
CA ALA A 50 0.28 13.20 -14.50
C ALA A 50 -0.51 12.01 -13.95
N PHE A 51 -1.73 11.79 -14.47
CA PHE A 51 -2.60 10.70 -14.06
C PHE A 51 -2.08 9.33 -14.53
N GLU A 52 -1.60 9.23 -15.77
CA GLU A 52 -1.05 7.97 -16.28
C GLU A 52 0.27 7.62 -15.62
N VAL A 53 1.14 8.60 -15.38
CA VAL A 53 2.38 8.40 -14.64
C VAL A 53 2.08 8.00 -13.19
N PHE A 54 1.06 8.58 -12.56
CA PHE A 54 0.60 8.18 -11.22
C PHE A 54 0.08 6.73 -11.21
N TYR A 55 -0.75 6.36 -12.19
CA TYR A 55 -1.26 5.01 -12.31
C TYR A 55 -0.13 3.99 -12.57
N TRP A 56 0.79 4.30 -13.47
CA TRP A 56 1.98 3.49 -13.73
C TRP A 56 2.86 3.36 -12.48
N TYR A 57 3.15 4.48 -11.80
CA TYR A 57 3.98 4.50 -10.60
C TYR A 57 3.33 3.68 -9.49
N THR A 58 2.03 3.81 -9.26
CA THR A 58 1.33 3.02 -8.23
C THR A 58 1.30 1.54 -8.58
N VAL A 59 1.04 1.17 -9.84
CA VAL A 59 1.07 -0.24 -10.27
C VAL A 59 2.48 -0.85 -10.17
N GLU A 60 3.51 -0.14 -10.61
CA GLU A 60 4.91 -0.61 -10.53
C GLU A 60 5.45 -0.59 -9.10
N HIS A 61 5.10 0.42 -8.30
CA HIS A 61 5.51 0.52 -6.90
C HIS A 61 4.82 -0.56 -6.06
N ILE A 62 3.52 -0.78 -6.25
CA ILE A 62 2.80 -1.91 -5.64
C ILE A 62 3.41 -3.24 -6.08
N ARG A 63 3.73 -3.43 -7.37
CA ARG A 63 4.44 -4.62 -7.85
C ARG A 63 5.81 -4.82 -7.21
N SER A 64 6.51 -3.73 -6.89
CA SER A 64 7.83 -3.80 -6.21
C SER A 64 7.73 -4.01 -4.70
N LEU A 65 6.61 -3.60 -4.09
CA LEU A 65 6.32 -3.75 -2.67
C LEU A 65 5.70 -5.12 -2.34
N VAL A 66 5.10 -5.78 -3.33
CA VAL A 66 4.69 -7.18 -3.22
C VAL A 66 5.92 -8.04 -3.48
N PRO A 67 6.42 -8.81 -2.51
CA PRO A 67 7.53 -9.73 -2.72
C PRO A 67 7.21 -10.66 -3.89
N ARG A 68 8.13 -10.75 -4.85
CA ARG A 68 8.03 -11.59 -6.05
C ARG A 68 8.16 -13.09 -5.74
N GLU A 69 7.74 -13.52 -4.55
CA GLU A 69 7.74 -14.92 -4.09
C GLU A 69 6.37 -15.57 -4.21
N VAL A 70 5.31 -14.83 -4.54
CA VAL A 70 4.07 -15.46 -4.99
C VAL A 70 4.23 -15.79 -6.46
N GLY A 71 4.82 -16.96 -6.71
CA GLY A 71 4.98 -17.54 -8.03
C GLY A 71 3.72 -17.36 -8.86
N ASP A 72 3.94 -16.98 -10.12
CA ASP A 72 2.95 -16.75 -11.15
C ASP A 72 1.75 -17.70 -11.00
N LEU A 73 0.62 -17.19 -10.47
CA LEU A 73 -0.61 -17.95 -10.32
C LEU A 73 -1.29 -18.24 -11.67
N SER A 74 -0.72 -17.76 -12.78
CA SER A 74 -1.25 -17.94 -14.13
C SER A 74 -0.52 -19.01 -14.95
N GLU A 75 0.62 -19.52 -14.48
CA GLU A 75 1.26 -20.68 -15.11
C GLU A 75 0.65 -21.96 -14.56
N THR A 76 -0.08 -22.66 -15.42
CA THR A 76 -0.67 -23.98 -15.17
C THR A 76 0.41 -24.92 -14.63
N ASP A 77 0.49 -25.05 -13.30
CA ASP A 77 1.50 -25.86 -12.62
C ASP A 77 1.39 -27.31 -13.13
N PRO A 78 2.38 -27.83 -13.87
CA PRO A 78 2.31 -29.15 -14.49
C PRO A 78 2.10 -30.28 -13.47
N LEU A 79 2.46 -30.05 -12.20
CA LEU A 79 2.27 -30.98 -11.08
C LEU A 79 0.80 -31.08 -10.61
N LEU A 80 -0.05 -30.12 -10.97
CA LEU A 80 -1.48 -30.18 -10.67
C LEU A 80 -2.27 -30.95 -11.74
N ALA A 81 -1.73 -31.09 -12.95
CA ALA A 81 -2.38 -31.72 -14.09
C ALA A 81 -2.24 -33.25 -14.13
N THR A 82 -1.21 -33.82 -13.50
CA THR A 82 -1.02 -35.27 -13.40
C THR A 82 -1.82 -35.86 -12.24
N GLY A 83 -2.72 -36.77 -12.58
CA GLY A 83 -3.72 -37.38 -11.67
C GLY A 83 -3.19 -38.45 -10.72
N ASP A 84 -1.91 -38.44 -10.36
CA ASP A 84 -1.40 -39.40 -9.37
C ASP A 84 -1.76 -38.94 -7.95
N GLY A 85 -2.62 -39.72 -7.29
CA GLY A 85 -3.15 -39.48 -5.95
C GLY A 85 -2.14 -39.69 -4.82
N SER A 86 -0.92 -39.18 -4.96
CA SER A 86 0.07 -39.23 -3.89
C SER A 86 -0.37 -38.33 -2.72
N PRO A 87 -0.33 -38.79 -1.45
CA PRO A 87 -0.66 -37.97 -0.28
C PRO A 87 0.15 -36.67 -0.18
N ALA A 88 1.35 -36.64 -0.75
CA ALA A 88 2.16 -35.42 -0.81
C ALA A 88 1.58 -34.38 -1.79
N LEU A 89 1.01 -34.82 -2.91
CA LEU A 89 0.36 -33.96 -3.90
C LEU A 89 -0.96 -33.39 -3.37
N GLU A 90 -1.71 -34.17 -2.58
CA GLU A 90 -2.92 -33.68 -1.92
C GLU A 90 -2.61 -32.55 -0.92
N ARG A 91 -1.60 -32.73 -0.05
CA ARG A 91 -1.16 -31.67 0.86
C ARG A 91 -0.71 -30.41 0.13
N TYR A 92 0.02 -30.57 -0.98
CA TYR A 92 0.43 -29.44 -1.81
C TYR A 92 -0.77 -28.69 -2.41
N ARG A 93 -1.77 -29.42 -2.92
CA ARG A 93 -3.03 -28.85 -3.43
C ARG A 93 -3.79 -28.09 -2.36
N GLU A 94 -3.88 -28.62 -1.14
CA GLU A 94 -4.52 -27.96 -0.01
C GLU A 94 -3.81 -26.65 0.37
N GLU A 95 -2.49 -26.65 0.50
CA GLU A 95 -1.72 -25.44 0.80
C GLU A 95 -1.85 -24.39 -0.31
N ARG A 96 -1.83 -24.81 -1.58
CA ARG A 96 -2.07 -23.90 -2.72
C ARG A 96 -3.49 -23.32 -2.71
N ALA A 97 -4.50 -24.12 -2.35
CA ALA A 97 -5.88 -23.64 -2.21
C ALA A 97 -6.01 -22.59 -1.09
N LYS A 98 -5.30 -22.77 0.04
CA LYS A 98 -5.25 -21.78 1.13
C LYS A 98 -4.62 -20.46 0.66
N LEU A 99 -3.51 -20.53 -0.07
CA LEU A 99 -2.87 -19.33 -0.63
C LEU A 99 -3.79 -18.59 -1.60
N ALA A 100 -4.45 -19.31 -2.52
CA ALA A 100 -5.42 -18.71 -3.45
C ALA A 100 -6.60 -18.06 -2.73
N ALA A 101 -7.06 -18.63 -1.61
CA ALA A 101 -8.10 -18.04 -0.77
C ALA A 101 -7.64 -16.74 -0.10
N LEU A 102 -6.41 -16.67 0.42
CA LEU A 102 -5.83 -15.44 0.97
C LEU A 102 -5.68 -14.35 -0.09
N ASP A 103 -5.24 -14.73 -1.29
CA ASP A 103 -5.14 -13.83 -2.44
C ASP A 103 -6.49 -13.24 -2.83
N ARG A 104 -7.54 -14.07 -2.86
CA ARG A 104 -8.91 -13.64 -3.11
C ARG A 104 -9.37 -12.63 -2.04
N LYS A 105 -9.20 -12.95 -0.75
CA LYS A 105 -9.58 -12.06 0.35
C LYS A 105 -8.81 -10.72 0.32
N THR A 106 -7.56 -10.75 -0.12
CA THR A 106 -6.77 -9.54 -0.33
C THR A 106 -7.38 -8.66 -1.44
N ARG A 107 -7.81 -9.25 -2.57
CA ARG A 107 -8.49 -8.52 -3.66
C ARG A 107 -9.87 -8.00 -3.25
N GLU A 108 -10.58 -8.77 -2.42
CA GLU A 108 -11.88 -8.38 -1.83
C GLU A 108 -11.73 -7.31 -0.73
N ARG A 109 -10.49 -6.93 -0.37
CA ARG A 109 -10.15 -5.94 0.67
C ARG A 109 -10.59 -6.36 2.08
N GLU A 110 -10.70 -7.66 2.32
CA GLU A 110 -10.95 -8.21 3.65
C GLU A 110 -9.67 -8.32 4.49
N LEU A 111 -8.50 -8.31 3.84
CA LEU A 111 -7.19 -8.38 4.49
C LEU A 111 -6.42 -7.08 4.30
N ILE A 112 -5.72 -6.67 5.36
CA ILE A 112 -4.81 -5.52 5.32
C ILE A 112 -3.37 -6.03 5.46
N VAL A 113 -2.48 -5.49 4.62
CA VAL A 113 -1.04 -5.79 4.70
C VAL A 113 -0.47 -5.18 5.98
N LEU A 114 0.01 -6.04 6.89
CA LEU A 114 0.54 -5.61 8.19
C LEU A 114 1.70 -4.62 8.08
N GLY A 115 2.56 -4.79 7.08
CA GLY A 115 3.67 -3.86 6.82
C GLY A 115 3.17 -2.43 6.55
N THR A 116 2.12 -2.31 5.75
CA THR A 116 1.48 -1.02 5.45
C THR A 116 0.87 -0.39 6.71
N ILE A 117 0.16 -1.16 7.53
CA ILE A 117 -0.37 -0.64 8.82
C ILE A 117 0.77 -0.14 9.72
N ARG A 118 1.83 -0.94 9.90
CA ARG A 118 2.97 -0.56 10.74
C ARG A 118 3.63 0.73 10.27
N GLU A 119 3.81 0.89 8.96
CA GLU A 119 4.38 2.10 8.39
C GLU A 119 3.49 3.34 8.65
N TYR A 120 2.19 3.23 8.37
CA TYR A 120 1.25 4.34 8.61
C TYR A 120 1.14 4.69 10.08
N LEU A 121 1.05 3.70 10.98
CA LEU A 121 1.05 3.92 12.42
C LEU A 121 2.37 4.57 12.88
N GLY A 122 3.51 4.16 12.34
CA GLY A 122 4.80 4.79 12.64
C GLY A 122 4.83 6.28 12.29
N ARG A 123 4.32 6.65 11.10
CA ARG A 123 4.20 8.04 10.65
C ARG A 123 3.20 8.82 11.51
N PHE A 124 2.05 8.23 11.83
CA PHE A 124 1.04 8.83 12.69
C PHE A 124 1.59 9.11 14.09
N SER A 125 2.27 8.15 14.71
CA SER A 125 2.93 8.31 16.01
C SER A 125 4.05 9.35 15.98
N ALA A 126 4.73 9.56 14.85
CA ALA A 126 5.70 10.66 14.72
C ALA A 126 5.01 12.03 14.74
N ASN A 127 3.86 12.17 14.06
CA ASN A 127 3.07 13.41 14.04
C ASN A 127 2.53 13.75 15.43
N ILE A 128 1.96 12.77 16.14
CA ILE A 128 1.45 12.96 17.51
C ILE A 128 2.55 13.44 18.45
N ARG A 129 3.72 12.78 18.44
CA ARG A 129 4.87 13.20 19.27
C ARG A 129 5.34 14.61 18.92
N SER A 130 5.31 14.98 17.64
CA SER A 130 5.63 16.34 17.21
C SER A 130 4.63 17.36 17.77
N ALA A 131 3.33 17.05 17.71
CA ALA A 131 2.28 17.88 18.27
C ALA A 131 2.40 18.04 19.78
N GLY A 132 2.68 16.95 20.52
CA GLY A 132 2.89 16.99 21.97
C GLY A 132 4.04 17.91 22.37
N ARG A 133 5.19 17.83 21.68
CA ARG A 133 6.31 18.75 21.90
C ARG A 133 5.96 20.20 21.57
N ALA A 134 5.19 20.43 20.50
CA ALA A 134 4.75 21.77 20.12
C ALA A 134 3.81 22.38 21.17
N LEU A 135 2.86 21.59 21.67
CA LEU A 135 1.96 21.99 22.76
C LEU A 135 2.72 22.32 24.04
N GLN A 136 3.65 21.45 24.44
CA GLN A 136 4.47 21.67 25.63
C GLN A 136 5.27 22.98 25.52
N LYS A 137 5.86 23.25 24.35
CA LYS A 137 6.63 24.47 24.10
C LYS A 137 5.77 25.73 24.12
N ALA A 138 4.57 25.67 23.54
CA ALA A 138 3.70 26.84 23.39
C ALA A 138 2.88 27.16 24.64
N PHE A 139 2.45 26.14 25.38
CA PHE A 139 1.45 26.26 26.45
C PHE A 139 1.88 25.63 27.77
N GLY A 140 3.09 25.07 27.84
CA GLY A 140 3.63 24.42 29.04
C GLY A 140 3.17 22.97 29.19
N THR A 141 3.62 22.35 30.29
CA THR A 141 3.49 20.90 30.53
C THR A 141 2.04 20.43 30.66
N GLU A 142 1.13 21.25 31.20
CA GLU A 142 -0.26 20.78 31.36
C GLU A 142 -1.00 20.64 30.03
N ALA A 143 -0.64 21.43 29.02
CA ALA A 143 -1.23 21.26 27.69
C ALA A 143 -0.79 19.96 27.01
N SER A 144 0.49 19.56 27.18
CA SER A 144 0.94 18.26 26.66
C SER A 144 0.32 17.09 27.42
N ARG A 145 0.06 17.25 28.72
CA ARG A 145 -0.57 16.22 29.55
C ARG A 145 -1.97 15.85 29.07
N ILE A 146 -2.77 16.84 28.66
CA ILE A 146 -4.12 16.58 28.09
C ILE A 146 -4.04 15.67 26.86
N LEU A 147 -3.03 15.87 26.00
CA LEU A 147 -2.82 15.00 24.85
C LEU A 147 -2.39 13.59 25.26
N GLU A 148 -1.48 13.47 26.23
CA GLU A 148 -1.02 12.18 26.76
C GLU A 148 -2.18 11.38 27.37
N ASP A 149 -2.99 12.01 28.21
CA ASP A 149 -4.17 11.38 28.83
C ASP A 149 -5.15 10.89 27.76
N ALA A 150 -5.42 11.69 26.72
CA ALA A 150 -6.30 11.29 25.62
C ALA A 150 -5.75 10.10 24.81
N LEU A 151 -4.42 9.98 24.66
CA LEU A 151 -3.78 8.84 24.01
C LEU A 151 -3.89 7.57 24.87
N THR A 152 -3.73 7.70 26.19
CA THR A 152 -3.93 6.58 27.13
C THR A 152 -5.37 6.09 27.13
N ASP A 153 -6.34 7.00 27.09
CA ASP A 153 -7.76 6.63 26.97
C ASP A 153 -8.04 5.91 25.65
N SER A 154 -7.48 6.43 24.55
CA SER A 154 -7.59 5.78 23.22
C SER A 154 -6.97 4.37 23.21
N GLU A 155 -5.83 4.18 23.86
CA GLU A 155 -5.20 2.87 24.00
C GLU A 155 -6.12 1.89 24.75
N ARG A 156 -6.73 2.32 25.85
CA ARG A 156 -7.68 1.51 26.61
C ARG A 156 -8.90 1.12 25.76
N GLU A 157 -9.47 2.05 25.00
CA GLU A 157 -10.60 1.76 24.10
C GLU A 157 -10.20 0.76 23.01
N ILE A 158 -9.01 0.92 22.42
CA ILE A 158 -8.50 -0.01 21.40
C ILE A 158 -8.33 -1.41 21.99
N SER A 159 -7.77 -1.55 23.20
CA SER A 159 -7.64 -2.85 23.87
C SER A 159 -8.99 -3.50 24.15
N GLN A 160 -10.02 -2.72 24.51
CA GLN A 160 -11.37 -3.25 24.71
C GLN A 160 -11.99 -3.79 23.41
N VAL A 161 -11.79 -3.08 22.28
CA VAL A 161 -12.38 -3.46 21.00
C VAL A 161 -11.62 -4.62 20.34
N CYS A 162 -10.29 -4.58 20.37
CA CYS A 162 -9.43 -5.57 19.72
C CYS A 162 -9.15 -6.81 20.60
N GLY A 163 -9.47 -6.72 21.90
CA GLY A 163 -9.19 -7.72 22.91
C GLY A 163 -7.74 -7.66 23.40
N ASP A 164 -7.53 -8.01 24.69
CA ASP A 164 -6.20 -8.28 25.27
C ASP A 164 -5.64 -9.58 24.71
N ARG A 165 -5.27 -9.60 23.44
CA ARG A 165 -4.26 -10.53 22.96
C ARG A 165 -2.94 -9.86 23.22
N ASP A 166 -2.27 -10.28 24.29
CA ASP A 166 -0.92 -9.88 24.67
C ASP A 166 -0.08 -9.54 23.42
N LEU A 167 -0.01 -8.24 23.10
CA LEU A 167 0.80 -7.75 21.98
C LEU A 167 2.30 -7.96 22.25
N TYR A 168 2.65 -8.50 23.43
CA TYR A 168 3.98 -8.67 23.98
C TYR A 168 4.29 -10.10 24.47
N SER A 169 3.43 -11.11 24.27
CA SER A 169 3.71 -12.46 24.82
C SER A 169 4.76 -13.27 24.06
N ASN A 170 5.38 -12.76 22.99
CA ASN A 170 6.34 -13.49 22.16
C ASN A 170 7.57 -12.66 21.77
N SER A 171 8.06 -11.80 22.67
CA SER A 171 9.37 -11.15 22.53
C SER A 171 10.29 -11.48 23.70
#